data_AF-A0A524MHS3-F1
#
_entry.id   AF-A0A524MHS3-F1
#
_cell.length_a   1.000
_cell.length_b   1.000
_cell.length_c   1.000
_cell.angle_alpha   90.00
_cell.angle_beta   90.00
_cell.angle_gamma   90.00
#
_symmetry.space_group_name_H-M   'P 1'
#
loop_
_entity.id
_entity.type
_entity.pdbx_description
1 polymer ?
#
loop_
_entity_poly.entity_id
_entity_poly.type
_entity_poly.pdbx_seq_one_letter_code
_entity_poly.pdbx_strand_id
1 'polypeptide(L)'
;MTCIVGIEHEGKVYLGGDRLRGGSSQKSLLDQPKLFIKDNSMIFGYSTSFRFGNLLQYSLTLPKRTKSVSDEHFLYVDLIKAV
;
A
#
# COMPACT_ATOMS: atom_id res chain seq x y z
N MET A 1 -15.24 -3.75 -3.71
CA MET A 1 -14.40 -4.16 -4.86
C MET A 1 -13.41 -3.04 -5.13
N THR A 2 -12.14 -3.37 -5.38
CA THR A 2 -11.05 -2.40 -5.63
C THR A 2 -10.17 -2.94 -6.74
N CYS A 3 -9.72 -2.06 -7.63
CA CYS A 3 -8.71 -2.33 -8.64
C CYS A 3 -7.48 -1.48 -8.33
N ILE A 4 -6.33 -2.13 -8.19
CA ILE A 4 -5.01 -1.50 -8.05
C ILE A 4 -4.11 -2.16 -9.10
N VAL A 5 -3.35 -1.34 -9.82
CA VAL A 5 -2.44 -1.77 -10.90
C VAL A 5 -1.05 -1.20 -10.62
N GLY A 6 -0.04 -2.06 -10.68
CA GLY A 6 1.38 -1.67 -10.61
C GLY A 6 2.07 -1.91 -11.95
N ILE A 7 2.86 -0.94 -12.40
CA ILE A 7 3.68 -1.05 -13.60
C ILE A 7 5.09 -0.59 -13.27
N GLU A 8 6.09 -1.39 -13.63
CA GLU A 8 7.48 -0.97 -13.66
C GLU A 8 7.86 -0.59 -15.10
N HIS A 9 8.41 0.61 -15.28
CA HIS A 9 8.86 1.08 -16.59
C HIS A 9 10.05 2.03 -16.43
N GLU A 10 11.14 1.77 -17.16
CA GLU A 10 12.37 2.59 -17.15
C GLU A 10 12.91 2.85 -15.73
N GLY A 11 12.92 1.82 -14.88
CA GLY A 11 13.40 1.92 -13.50
C GLY A 11 12.50 2.74 -12.57
N LYS A 12 11.28 3.08 -13.00
CA LYS A 12 10.26 3.75 -12.20
C LYS A 12 9.08 2.82 -11.96
N VAL A 13 8.52 2.91 -10.77
CA VAL A 13 7.30 2.19 -10.39
C VAL A 13 6.13 3.15 -10.38
N TYR A 14 5.06 2.77 -11.08
CA TYR A 14 3.79 3.48 -11.13
C TYR A 14 2.72 2.63 -10.47
N LEU A 15 1.89 3.26 -9.65
CA LEU A 15 0.75 2.61 -9.01
C LEU A 15 -0.53 3.40 -9.33
N GLY A 16 -1.52 2.72 -9.90
CA GLY A 16 -2.84 3.25 -10.22
C GLY A 16 -3.92 2.52 -9.45
N GLY A 17 -5.02 3.20 -9.13
CA GLY A 17 -6.07 2.61 -8.30
C GLY A 17 -7.36 3.41 -8.33
N ASP A 18 -8.49 2.72 -8.20
CA ASP A 18 -9.81 3.35 -8.20
C ASP A 18 -10.10 4.11 -6.88
N ARG A 19 -11.04 5.05 -6.95
CA ARG A 19 -11.51 5.84 -5.79
C ARG A 19 -12.83 5.32 -5.19
N LEU A 20 -13.37 4.21 -5.67
CA LEU A 20 -14.67 3.70 -5.26
C LEU A 20 -14.58 3.08 -3.86
N ARG A 21 -15.30 3.66 -2.90
CA ARG A 21 -15.71 2.98 -1.68
C ARG A 21 -17.01 2.27 -1.97
N GLY A 22 -17.01 0.94 -2.00
CA GLY A 22 -18.24 0.23 -2.27
C GLY A 22 -18.28 -1.22 -1.82
N GLY A 23 -19.41 -1.58 -1.21
CA GLY A 23 -19.88 -2.94 -0.99
C GLY A 23 -20.95 -3.33 -2.02
N SER A 24 -21.68 -4.42 -1.78
CA SER A 24 -22.72 -4.92 -2.70
C SER A 24 -23.84 -3.90 -2.97
N SER A 25 -24.21 -3.07 -1.98
CA SER A 25 -25.42 -2.24 -2.05
C SER A 25 -25.18 -0.73 -1.95
N GLN A 26 -23.98 -0.28 -1.59
CA GLN A 26 -23.64 1.14 -1.45
C GLN A 26 -22.30 1.45 -2.10
N LYS A 27 -22.25 2.57 -2.83
CA LYS A 27 -21.10 3.05 -3.60
C LYS A 27 -20.94 4.55 -3.37
N SER A 28 -19.72 4.98 -3.05
CA SER A 28 -19.34 6.39 -2.96
C SER A 28 -17.90 6.58 -3.43
N LEU A 29 -17.53 7.81 -3.77
CA LEU A 29 -16.15 8.16 -4.10
C LEU A 29 -15.42 8.59 -2.84
N LEU A 30 -14.16 8.17 -2.72
CA LEU A 30 -13.26 8.62 -1.68
C LEU A 30 -12.60 9.93 -2.13
N ASP A 31 -12.54 10.91 -1.24
CA ASP A 31 -11.79 12.15 -1.47
C ASP A 31 -10.29 11.87 -1.53
N GLN A 32 -9.80 11.04 -0.60
CA GLN A 32 -8.40 10.62 -0.55
C GLN A 32 -8.17 9.35 -1.37
N PRO A 33 -7.05 9.25 -2.11
CA PRO A 33 -6.70 8.04 -2.85
C PRO A 33 -6.44 6.85 -1.93
N LYS A 34 -6.70 5.63 -2.44
CA LYS A 34 -6.30 4.38 -1.76
C LYS A 34 -4.80 4.08 -1.89
N LEU A 35 -4.06 4.99 -2.54
CA LEU A 35 -2.63 4.90 -2.79
C LEU A 35 -1.93 6.08 -2.13
N PHE A 36 -0.75 5.84 -1.56
CA PHE A 36 0.07 6.90 -0.98
C PHE A 36 1.55 6.53 -1.03
N ILE A 37 2.40 7.56 -1.01
CA ILE A 37 3.86 7.41 -0.89
C ILE A 37 4.22 7.55 0.59
N LYS A 38 4.96 6.59 1.12
CA LYS A 38 5.47 6.59 2.50
C LYS A 38 6.97 6.86 2.47
N ASP A 39 7.38 7.85 3.27
CA ASP A 39 8.77 8.25 3.51
C ASP A 39 9.60 8.40 2.21
N ASN A 40 8.97 8.90 1.14
CA ASN A 40 9.53 9.10 -0.21
C ASN A 40 10.28 7.88 -0.81
N SER A 41 9.97 6.67 -0.34
CA SER A 41 10.73 5.45 -0.70
C SER A 41 9.84 4.29 -1.13
N MET A 42 8.62 4.19 -0.59
CA MET A 42 7.70 3.10 -0.93
C MET A 42 6.32 3.63 -1.28
N ILE A 43 5.70 3.03 -2.28
CA ILE A 43 4.31 3.31 -2.67
C ILE A 43 3.44 2.17 -2.14
N PHE A 44 2.39 2.52 -1.42
CA PHE A 44 1.42 1.57 -0.88
C PHE A 44 0.07 1.76 -1.54
N GLY A 45 -0.63 0.64 -1.74
CA GLY A 45 -2.04 0.60 -2.09
C GLY A 45 -2.76 -0.37 -1.16
N TYR A 46 -4.00 -0.08 -0.81
CA TYR A 46 -4.79 -0.96 0.04
C TYR A 46 -6.17 -1.25 -0.56
N SER A 47 -6.66 -2.45 -0.26
CA SER A 47 -8.01 -2.90 -0.59
C SER A 47 -8.70 -3.47 0.64
N THR A 48 -10.02 -3.60 0.56
CA THR A 48 -10.89 -4.24 1.57
C THR A 48 -11.02 -3.48 2.89
N SER A 49 -9.91 -3.18 3.57
CA SER A 49 -9.89 -2.55 4.90
C SER A 49 -9.32 -1.14 4.86
N PHE A 50 -10.20 -0.15 5.03
CA PHE A 50 -9.79 1.25 5.23
C PHE A 50 -8.95 1.42 6.49
N ARG A 51 -9.27 0.66 7.55
CA ARG A 51 -8.52 0.70 8.80
C ARG A 51 -7.07 0.26 8.61
N PHE A 52 -6.85 -0.77 7.80
CA PHE A 52 -5.51 -1.25 7.48
C PHE A 52 -4.74 -0.23 6.63
N GLY A 53 -5.39 0.37 5.64
CA GLY A 53 -4.83 1.50 4.88
C GLY A 53 -4.35 2.64 5.80
N ASN A 54 -5.17 3.03 6.76
CA ASN A 54 -4.81 4.07 7.74
C ASN A 54 -3.65 3.64 8.65
N LEU A 55 -3.54 2.37 9.05
CA LEU A 55 -2.39 1.88 9.81
C LEU A 55 -1.10 2.00 8.99
N LEU A 56 -1.14 1.54 7.73
CA LEU A 56 0.01 1.64 6.84
C LEU A 56 0.42 3.10 6.58
N GLN A 57 -0.55 4.00 6.41
CA GLN A 57 -0.27 5.40 6.09
C GLN A 57 0.26 6.19 7.28
N TYR A 58 -0.38 6.04 8.44
CA TYR A 58 -0.18 6.95 9.58
C TYR A 58 0.53 6.32 10.78
N SER A 59 0.51 4.99 10.91
CA SER A 59 1.07 4.31 12.08
C SER A 59 2.33 3.51 11.78
N LEU A 60 2.49 3.01 10.55
CA LEU A 60 3.65 2.23 10.15
C LEU A 60 4.90 3.12 10.10
N THR A 61 5.93 2.72 10.84
CA THR A 61 7.29 3.23 10.64
C THR A 61 8.03 2.26 9.76
N LEU A 62 8.51 2.70 8.60
CA LEU A 62 9.23 1.80 7.69
C LEU A 62 10.55 1.35 8.32
N PRO A 63 10.81 0.04 8.40
CA PRO A 63 12.11 -0.45 8.84
C PRO A 63 13.19 -0.12 7.80
N LYS A 64 14.43 0.01 8.25
CA LYS A 64 15.57 0.14 7.33
C LYS A 64 15.79 -1.20 6.63
N ARG A 65 15.77 -1.17 5.30
CA ARG A 65 16.07 -2.34 4.48
C ARG A 65 17.58 -2.60 4.50
N THR A 66 17.99 -3.79 4.95
CA THR A 66 19.37 -4.26 4.82
C THR A 66 19.55 -4.90 3.45
N LYS A 67 20.71 -4.72 2.81
CA LYS A 67 20.95 -5.24 1.45
C LYS A 67 21.06 -6.77 1.37
N SER A 68 21.19 -7.44 2.51
CA SER A 68 21.42 -8.88 2.62
C SER A 68 20.14 -9.71 2.69
N VAL A 69 18.96 -9.08 2.78
CA VAL A 69 17.67 -9.77 2.86
C VAL A 69 16.92 -9.71 1.53
N SER A 70 16.22 -10.79 1.18
CA SER A 70 15.36 -10.82 0.00
C SER A 70 14.14 -9.92 0.19
N ASP A 71 13.49 -9.55 -0.91
CA ASP A 71 12.25 -8.77 -0.91
C ASP A 71 11.16 -9.46 -0.08
N GLU A 72 11.02 -10.79 -0.21
CA GLU A 72 10.04 -11.58 0.54
C GLU A 72 10.31 -11.52 2.04
N HIS A 73 11.57 -11.69 2.46
CA HIS A 73 11.91 -11.62 3.88
C HIS A 73 11.59 -10.24 4.44
N PHE A 74 11.98 -9.19 3.72
CA PHE A 74 11.68 -7.82 4.11
C PHE A 74 10.17 -7.59 4.23
N LEU A 75 9.39 -8.02 3.25
CA LEU A 75 7.93 -7.82 3.23
C LEU A 75 7.19 -8.66 4.28
N TYR A 76 7.64 -9.89 4.55
CA TYR A 76 6.92 -10.84 5.41
C TYR A 76 7.36 -10.79 6.87
N VAL A 77 8.58 -10.34 7.16
CA VAL A 77 9.17 -10.40 8.51
C VAL A 77 9.49 -9.00 9.03
N ASP A 78 10.18 -8.18 8.24
CA ASP A 78 10.69 -6.89 8.71
C ASP A 78 9.62 -5.79 8.67
N LEU A 79 8.88 -5.71 7.56
CA LEU A 79 7.92 -4.63 7.28
C LEU A 79 6.79 -4.57 8.31
N ILE A 80 6.23 -5.74 8.64
CA ILE A 80 5.24 -5.89 9.71
C ILE A 80 5.71 -7.05 10.58
N LYS A 81 6.30 -6.71 11.72
CA LYS A 81 6.77 -7.73 12.67
C LYS A 81 5.58 -8.54 13.19
N ALA A 82 5.74 -9.86 13.23
CA ALA A 82 4.84 -10.73 13.97
C ALA A 82 4.85 -10.33 15.45
N VAL A 83 3.67 -10.33 16.06
CA VAL A 83 3.48 -10.13 17.51
C VAL A 83 3.42 -11.49 18.18
#